data_AF-A0A953L9Z5-F1
#
_entry.id   AF-A0A953L9Z5-F1
#
_cell.length_a   1.000
_cell.length_b   1.000
_cell.length_c   1.000
_cell.angle_alpha   90.00
_cell.angle_beta   90.00
_cell.angle_gamma   90.00
#
_symmetry.space_group_name_H-M   'P 1'
#
loop_
_entity.id
_entity.type
_entity.pdbx_description
1 polymer ?
#
loop_
_entity_poly.entity_id
_entity_poly.type
_entity_poly.pdbx_seq_one_letter_code
_entity_poly.pdbx_strand_id
1 'polypeptide(L)'
;MEVLHELNGITYILAVGFMGLWFLFSSRQTWNVIMGVGFFICLFANFAITMGASLGPVKYFVFSKNLLLIAFFSFIFRWLRSNKIGLVLAIVASIALSMLLFKMKIENRVVPSNLQHPIELGELLIKTSPDHIDMIRVELSAYSARIEKAFYPEMEGTALDKFYVIDIPDDQSDKKRELLAVLHRHQLITYGEYNDVVQIQPRPGLVVDEIPTSIFVNDPLSSGQWAFEKLNFNRWYKLLMDHRDQVKQTVQVAVLDTGIDGSHEDLNRMVDPVYQDMKDPVGHGTHCAGIIAAETNNQKGISSMAFYNDIIRIMPVKVLNRMGFGTQVQIIRGMIRAVDQGAGVLSMSLGGISDEPKQKAYLTAVQYANDHNVVVVTSAGNSSRSAQDFSPANVPGVICVTALDDKNRLAYFSNYLVDIEWGIAAPGADILSTFPGDQYKSMSGTSMAAPFVSSVVGVIKAFAPALTSSEIYKLLHETSQPTLDVAKSGGLVQPAAALKAVLTSF
;
A
#
# COMPACT_ATOMS: atom_id res chain seq x y z
N MET A 1 13.50 2.27 21.77
CA MET A 1 13.45 2.88 20.42
C MET A 1 13.38 4.40 20.45
N GLU A 2 12.49 4.99 21.26
CA GLU A 2 12.29 6.45 21.37
C GLU A 2 13.56 7.19 21.84
N VAL A 3 14.20 6.69 22.90
CA VAL A 3 15.47 7.23 23.43
C VAL A 3 16.60 7.25 22.38
N LEU A 4 16.74 6.19 21.56
CA LEU A 4 17.77 6.14 20.52
C LEU A 4 17.53 7.17 19.41
N HIS A 5 16.26 7.46 19.10
CA HIS A 5 15.90 8.48 18.13
C HIS A 5 16.12 9.90 18.65
N GLU A 6 15.84 10.16 19.92
CA GLU A 6 16.14 11.44 20.55
C GLU A 6 17.65 11.68 20.60
N LEU A 7 18.41 10.67 21.03
CA LEU A 7 19.88 10.73 21.04
C LEU A 7 20.46 10.94 19.63
N ASN A 8 19.83 10.37 18.59
CA ASN A 8 20.22 10.61 17.20
C ASN A 8 20.05 12.08 16.79
N GLY A 9 18.91 12.69 17.11
CA GLY A 9 18.67 14.11 16.80
C GLY A 9 19.60 15.04 17.58
N ILE A 10 19.80 14.77 18.87
CA ILE A 10 20.67 15.55 19.75
C ILE A 10 22.13 15.50 19.26
N THR A 11 22.65 14.31 18.98
CA THR A 11 24.03 14.15 18.48
C THR A 11 24.25 14.83 17.14
N TYR A 12 23.25 14.84 16.27
CA TYR A 12 23.29 15.58 15.01
C TYR A 12 23.34 17.10 15.22
N ILE A 13 22.44 17.64 16.08
CA ILE A 13 22.40 19.08 16.38
C ILE A 13 23.72 19.53 17.02
N LEU A 14 24.28 18.74 17.94
CA LEU A 14 25.58 19.00 18.54
C LEU A 14 26.69 18.98 17.50
N ALA A 15 26.69 18.02 16.56
CA ALA A 15 27.67 18.00 15.48
C ALA A 15 27.61 19.29 14.63
N VAL A 16 26.42 19.73 14.23
CA VAL A 16 26.26 21.00 13.48
C VAL A 16 26.75 22.19 14.30
N GLY A 17 26.45 22.24 15.60
CA GLY A 17 26.90 23.30 16.51
C GLY A 17 28.43 23.35 16.66
N PHE A 18 29.07 22.21 16.96
CA PHE A 18 30.52 22.11 17.06
C PHE A 18 31.21 22.45 15.74
N MET A 19 30.65 22.03 14.60
CA MET A 19 31.15 22.42 13.28
C MET A 19 31.09 23.95 13.09
N GLY A 20 29.97 24.58 13.45
CA GLY A 20 29.83 26.03 13.40
C GLY A 20 30.89 26.75 14.24
N LEU A 21 31.03 26.34 15.50
CA LEU A 21 32.02 26.91 16.42
C LEU A 21 33.46 26.65 15.95
N TRP A 22 33.70 25.54 15.27
CA TRP A 22 34.99 25.23 14.68
C TRP A 22 35.40 26.25 13.61
N PHE A 23 34.48 26.64 12.72
CA PHE A 23 34.72 27.72 11.77
C PHE A 23 34.89 29.08 12.46
N LEU A 24 34.10 29.36 13.50
CA LEU A 24 34.13 30.63 14.26
C LEU A 24 35.45 30.84 15.01
N PHE A 25 36.02 29.78 15.60
CA PHE A 25 37.27 29.81 16.35
C PHE A 25 38.49 29.36 15.56
N SER A 26 38.39 29.28 14.23
CA SER A 26 39.46 28.79 13.36
C SER A 26 40.79 29.56 13.44
N SER A 27 40.81 30.77 14.03
CA SER A 27 42.02 31.56 14.29
C SER A 27 42.62 31.38 15.69
N ARG A 28 41.98 30.64 16.60
CA ARG A 28 42.45 30.37 17.96
C ARG A 28 42.87 28.92 18.07
N GLN A 29 44.18 28.65 18.12
CA GLN A 29 44.76 27.31 18.04
C GLN A 29 44.10 26.30 18.98
N THR A 30 43.97 26.61 20.27
CA THR A 30 43.38 25.70 21.27
C THR A 30 41.90 25.43 21.01
N TRP A 31 41.11 26.48 20.76
CA TRP A 31 39.66 26.36 20.55
C TRP A 31 39.32 25.70 19.21
N ASN A 32 40.13 25.92 18.18
CA ASN A 32 40.02 25.26 16.88
C ASN A 32 40.11 23.73 17.03
N VAL A 33 41.09 23.25 17.82
CA VAL A 33 41.26 21.82 18.09
C VAL A 33 40.09 21.26 18.90
N ILE A 34 39.69 21.93 19.99
CA ILE A 34 38.59 21.49 20.85
C ILE A 34 37.29 21.35 20.05
N MET A 35 36.94 22.35 19.25
CA MET A 35 35.68 22.34 18.49
C MET A 35 35.69 21.31 17.36
N GLY A 36 36.84 21.13 16.69
CA GLY A 36 37.00 20.07 15.68
C GLY A 36 36.87 18.67 16.27
N VAL A 37 37.50 18.41 17.42
CA VAL A 37 37.36 17.13 18.13
C VAL A 37 35.90 16.89 18.56
N GLY A 38 35.24 17.92 19.11
CA GLY A 38 33.83 17.85 19.48
C GLY A 38 32.91 17.50 18.32
N PHE A 39 33.17 18.06 17.13
CA PHE A 39 32.43 17.72 15.90
C PHE A 39 32.57 16.23 15.55
N PHE A 40 33.79 15.70 15.49
CA PHE A 40 34.01 14.30 15.12
C PHE A 40 33.45 13.33 16.16
N ILE A 41 33.51 13.65 17.45
CA ILE A 41 32.87 12.85 18.51
C ILE A 41 31.36 12.79 18.30
N CYS A 42 30.71 13.95 18.08
CA CYS A 42 29.26 14.00 17.88
C CYS A 42 28.83 13.31 16.57
N LEU A 43 29.62 13.47 15.51
CA LEU A 43 29.38 12.80 14.22
C LEU A 43 29.52 11.27 14.35
N PHE A 44 30.54 10.80 15.05
CA PHE A 44 30.74 9.37 15.31
C PHE A 44 29.62 8.80 16.20
N ALA A 45 29.23 9.52 17.25
CA ALA A 45 28.09 9.14 18.08
C ALA A 45 26.79 9.06 17.25
N ASN A 46 26.57 10.03 16.36
CA ASN A 46 25.42 10.01 15.45
C ASN A 46 25.45 8.79 14.52
N PHE A 47 26.62 8.46 13.97
CA PHE A 47 26.82 7.25 13.16
C PHE A 47 26.53 5.98 13.96
N ALA A 48 27.14 5.83 15.13
CA ALA A 48 26.98 4.64 15.99
C ALA A 48 25.53 4.42 16.40
N ILE A 49 24.82 5.48 16.80
CA ILE A 49 23.39 5.43 17.14
C ILE A 49 22.55 5.06 15.91
N THR A 50 22.88 5.62 14.73
CA THR A 50 22.14 5.32 13.49
C THR A 50 22.34 3.87 13.06
N MET A 51 23.57 3.34 13.16
CA MET A 51 23.90 1.98 12.74
C MET A 51 23.44 0.91 13.73
N GLY A 52 23.39 1.25 15.03
CA GLY A 52 22.85 0.41 16.09
C GLY A 52 21.33 0.42 16.20
N ALA A 53 20.64 1.30 15.48
CA ALA A 53 19.18 1.31 15.43
C ALA A 53 18.64 0.18 14.52
N SER A 54 17.54 -0.45 14.94
CA SER A 54 16.81 -1.50 14.20
C SER A 54 15.99 -0.92 13.02
N LEU A 55 16.64 -0.16 12.14
CA LEU A 55 16.02 0.55 11.01
C LEU A 55 16.23 -0.14 9.65
N GLY A 56 16.74 -1.37 9.63
CA GLY A 56 16.99 -2.12 8.39
C GLY A 56 17.87 -1.33 7.40
N PRO A 57 17.59 -1.36 6.08
CA PRO A 57 18.33 -0.58 5.07
C PRO A 57 18.17 0.94 5.19
N VAL A 58 17.13 1.42 5.88
CA VAL A 58 16.81 2.85 5.99
C VAL A 58 17.86 3.61 6.82
N LYS A 59 18.61 2.92 7.70
CA LYS A 59 19.70 3.53 8.48
C LYS A 59 20.77 4.19 7.62
N TYR A 60 21.08 3.61 6.45
CA TYR A 60 22.05 4.17 5.51
C TYR A 60 21.52 5.46 4.89
N PHE A 61 20.23 5.50 4.52
CA PHE A 61 19.61 6.71 4.00
C PHE A 61 19.58 7.84 5.02
N VAL A 62 19.20 7.53 6.27
CA VAL A 62 19.16 8.51 7.38
C VAL A 62 20.55 9.12 7.62
N PHE A 63 21.58 8.29 7.67
CA PHE A 63 22.95 8.77 7.88
C PHE A 63 23.46 9.59 6.68
N SER A 64 23.25 9.11 5.45
CA SER A 64 23.65 9.82 4.22
C SER A 64 22.99 11.19 4.10
N LYS A 65 21.70 11.30 4.46
CA LYS A 65 20.99 12.59 4.51
C LYS A 65 21.62 13.55 5.52
N ASN A 66 21.97 13.06 6.72
CA ASN A 66 22.63 13.87 7.74
C ASN A 66 24.00 14.37 7.26
N LEU A 67 24.78 13.54 6.57
CA LEU A 67 26.05 13.95 5.96
C LEU A 67 25.87 15.02 4.90
N LEU A 68 24.86 14.91 4.03
CA LEU A 68 24.58 15.92 3.00
C LEU A 68 24.22 17.28 3.62
N LEU A 69 23.43 17.29 4.69
CA LEU A 69 23.09 18.53 5.40
C LEU A 69 24.29 19.14 6.13
N ILE A 70 25.15 18.31 6.73
CA ILE A 70 26.41 18.77 7.32
C ILE A 70 27.32 19.37 6.25
N ALA A 71 27.43 18.75 5.08
CA ALA A 71 28.20 19.27 3.96
C ALA A 71 27.64 20.63 3.48
N PHE A 72 26.31 20.75 3.39
CA PHE A 72 25.65 22.00 3.04
C PHE A 72 25.91 23.12 4.05
N PHE A 73 25.77 22.86 5.36
CA PHE A 73 26.08 23.85 6.40
C PHE A 73 27.57 24.21 6.42
N SER A 74 28.46 23.23 6.21
CA SER A 74 29.91 23.47 6.10
C SER A 74 30.23 24.42 4.95
N PHE A 75 29.57 24.27 3.79
CA PHE A 75 29.70 25.19 2.67
C PHE A 75 29.28 26.62 3.04
N ILE A 76 28.13 26.79 3.70
CA ILE A 76 27.64 28.09 4.17
C ILE A 76 28.61 28.73 5.17
N PHE A 77 29.08 27.96 6.17
CA PHE A 77 30.00 28.47 7.19
C PHE A 77 31.34 28.87 6.58
N ARG A 78 31.84 28.09 5.61
CA ARG A 78 33.05 28.42 4.85
C ARG A 78 32.88 29.73 4.09
N TRP A 79 31.74 29.92 3.43
CA TRP A 79 31.45 31.13 2.66
C TRP A 79 31.38 32.37 3.58
N LEU A 80 30.77 32.23 4.76
CA LEU A 80 30.58 33.32 5.71
C LEU A 80 31.77 33.52 6.67
N ARG A 81 32.87 32.76 6.52
CA ARG A 81 34.02 32.77 7.44
C ARG A 81 34.64 34.16 7.63
N SER A 82 34.61 35.02 6.61
CA SER A 82 35.13 36.39 6.66
C SER A 82 34.21 37.38 7.37
N ASN A 83 32.91 37.06 7.52
CA ASN A 83 31.92 37.88 8.21
C ASN A 83 31.48 37.20 9.51
N LYS A 84 32.11 37.55 10.64
CA LYS A 84 31.83 36.92 11.94
C LYS A 84 30.37 37.03 12.37
N ILE A 85 29.70 38.14 12.07
CA ILE A 85 28.29 38.33 12.41
C ILE A 85 27.42 37.41 11.55
N GLY A 86 27.66 37.39 10.23
CA GLY A 86 26.97 36.49 9.30
C GLY A 86 27.18 35.02 9.65
N LEU A 87 28.40 34.63 10.06
CA LEU A 87 28.71 33.27 10.49
C LEU A 87 27.94 32.89 11.75
N VAL A 88 27.90 33.75 12.78
CA VAL A 88 27.13 33.48 14.00
C VAL A 88 25.64 33.31 13.69
N LEU A 89 25.07 34.17 12.85
CA LEU A 89 23.67 34.06 12.42
C LEU A 89 23.40 32.76 11.66
N ALA A 90 24.32 32.35 10.78
CA ALA A 90 24.20 31.08 10.05
C ALA A 90 24.27 29.86 10.98
N ILE A 91 25.14 29.90 12.01
CA ILE A 91 25.23 28.83 13.01
C ILE A 91 23.91 28.72 13.77
N VAL A 92 23.37 29.84 14.28
CA VAL A 92 22.08 29.86 14.98
C VAL A 92 20.95 29.36 14.08
N ALA A 93 20.88 29.83 12.84
CA ALA A 93 19.88 29.40 11.87
C ALA A 93 19.99 27.89 11.56
N SER A 94 21.20 27.35 11.43
CA SER A 94 21.41 25.92 11.17
C SER A 94 21.00 25.04 12.36
N ILE A 95 21.24 25.48 13.59
CA ILE A 95 20.81 24.79 14.81
C ILE A 95 19.28 24.87 14.94
N ALA A 96 18.70 26.05 14.73
CA ALA A 96 17.25 26.26 14.76
C ALA A 96 16.53 25.44 13.69
N LEU A 97 17.05 25.40 12.46
CA LEU A 97 16.52 24.56 11.39
C LEU A 97 16.67 23.06 11.72
N SER A 98 17.80 22.65 12.30
CA SER A 98 18.01 21.26 12.73
C SER A 98 17.05 20.87 13.87
N MET A 99 16.79 21.77 14.81
CA MET A 99 15.79 21.61 15.87
C MET A 99 14.36 21.57 15.30
N LEU A 100 14.03 22.42 14.33
CA LEU A 100 12.72 22.44 13.68
C LEU A 100 12.46 21.13 12.92
N LEU A 101 13.44 20.69 12.12
CA LEU A 101 13.37 19.41 11.40
C LEU A 101 13.27 18.21 12.35
N PHE A 102 13.91 18.29 13.51
CA PHE A 102 13.77 17.30 14.58
C PHE A 102 12.40 17.35 15.25
N LYS A 103 11.87 18.53 15.55
CA LYS A 103 10.55 18.73 16.18
C LYS A 103 9.40 18.35 15.27
N MET A 104 9.44 18.70 13.98
CA MET A 104 8.45 18.24 12.99
C MET A 104 8.41 16.70 12.90
N LYS A 105 9.54 16.03 13.13
CA LYS A 105 9.61 14.57 13.18
C LYS A 105 9.01 13.98 14.46
N ILE A 106 8.99 14.73 15.56
CA ILE A 106 8.36 14.37 16.85
C ILE A 106 6.86 14.69 16.83
N GLU A 107 6.44 15.86 16.34
CA GLU A 107 5.02 16.24 16.24
C GLU A 107 4.27 15.37 15.22
N ASN A 108 4.93 14.93 14.14
CA ASN A 108 4.38 13.89 13.26
C ASN A 108 4.37 12.48 13.89
N ARG A 109 4.86 12.32 15.13
CA ARG A 109 4.84 11.06 15.92
C ARG A 109 3.94 11.13 17.15
N VAL A 110 3.80 12.28 17.81
CA VAL A 110 2.89 12.47 18.94
C VAL A 110 1.47 12.62 18.42
N VAL A 111 0.86 11.47 18.14
CA VAL A 111 -0.59 11.36 18.03
C VAL A 111 -1.17 11.31 19.44
N PRO A 112 -2.29 12.00 19.73
CA PRO A 112 -2.99 11.82 20.99
C PRO A 112 -3.18 10.33 21.25
N SER A 113 -2.80 9.90 22.46
CA SER A 113 -2.74 8.52 22.96
C SER A 113 -4.05 7.73 22.90
N ASN A 114 -5.08 8.25 22.25
CA ASN A 114 -6.43 7.68 22.23
C ASN A 114 -6.83 7.10 20.85
N LEU A 115 -5.85 6.81 19.98
CA LEU A 115 -6.03 6.01 18.75
C LEU A 115 -4.85 5.03 18.60
N GLN A 116 -4.73 4.12 19.56
CA GLN A 116 -3.87 2.94 19.50
C GLN A 116 -4.68 1.77 18.93
N HIS A 117 -4.60 1.54 17.62
CA HIS A 117 -4.41 0.15 17.18
C HIS A 117 -2.92 0.03 16.91
N PRO A 118 -2.13 -0.45 17.89
CA PRO A 118 -0.75 -0.75 17.61
C PRO A 118 -0.73 -1.85 16.55
N ILE A 119 0.34 -1.86 15.75
CA ILE A 119 0.66 -2.94 14.81
C ILE A 119 1.12 -4.16 15.63
N GLU A 120 0.35 -4.55 16.64
CA GLU A 120 0.59 -5.63 17.60
C GLU A 120 -0.48 -6.70 17.37
N LEU A 121 -0.60 -7.17 16.13
CA LEU A 121 -1.25 -8.45 15.88
C LEU A 121 -0.11 -9.41 15.69
N GLY A 122 -0.02 -10.38 16.59
CA GLY A 122 1.15 -11.19 16.90
C GLY A 122 2.03 -11.64 15.73
N GLU A 123 3.24 -11.99 16.10
CA GLU A 123 4.39 -12.14 15.20
C GLU A 123 4.36 -13.38 14.31
N LEU A 124 3.60 -14.41 14.71
CA LEU A 124 3.47 -15.66 13.97
C LEU A 124 2.02 -15.97 13.67
N LEU A 125 1.78 -16.53 12.49
CA LEU A 125 0.51 -17.07 12.08
C LEU A 125 0.66 -18.59 11.87
N ILE A 126 -0.09 -19.37 12.63
CA ILE A 126 0.00 -20.84 12.61
C ILE A 126 -1.33 -21.47 12.22
N LYS A 127 -1.27 -22.68 11.65
CA LYS A 127 -2.43 -23.53 11.39
C LYS A 127 -2.37 -24.79 12.24
N THR A 128 -3.37 -25.00 13.09
CA THR A 128 -3.42 -26.12 14.04
C THR A 128 -4.84 -26.63 14.28
N SER A 129 -4.95 -27.81 14.87
CA SER A 129 -6.23 -28.34 15.39
C SER A 129 -6.59 -27.60 16.68
N PRO A 130 -7.88 -27.27 16.92
CA PRO A 130 -8.33 -26.75 18.21
C PRO A 130 -7.89 -27.61 19.41
N ASP A 131 -7.80 -28.93 19.25
CA ASP A 131 -7.39 -29.87 20.29
C ASP A 131 -5.93 -29.68 20.75
N HIS A 132 -5.09 -29.03 19.93
CA HIS A 132 -3.69 -28.79 20.26
C HIS A 132 -3.46 -27.50 21.06
N ILE A 133 -4.48 -26.65 21.22
CA ILE A 133 -4.30 -25.29 21.76
C ILE A 133 -3.79 -25.29 23.19
N ASP A 134 -4.28 -26.20 24.04
CA ASP A 134 -3.81 -26.28 25.43
C ASP A 134 -2.35 -26.74 25.52
N MET A 135 -1.94 -27.69 24.67
CA MET A 135 -0.54 -28.12 24.57
C MET A 135 0.36 -26.99 24.04
N ILE A 136 -0.13 -26.23 23.05
CA ILE A 136 0.60 -25.06 22.53
C ILE A 136 0.77 -24.02 23.64
N ARG A 137 -0.26 -23.73 24.45
CA ARG A 137 -0.15 -22.78 25.58
C ARG A 137 0.94 -23.19 26.58
N VAL A 138 1.14 -24.48 26.82
CA VAL A 138 2.24 -24.99 27.66
C VAL A 138 3.59 -24.61 27.05
N GLU A 139 3.81 -24.86 25.76
CA GLU A 139 5.06 -24.49 25.07
C GLU A 139 5.30 -22.98 25.07
N LEU A 140 4.23 -22.19 24.83
CA LEU A 140 4.32 -20.72 24.78
C LEU A 140 4.68 -20.08 26.14
N SER A 141 4.38 -20.76 27.25
CA SER A 141 4.71 -20.25 28.59
C SER A 141 6.22 -19.99 28.78
N ALA A 142 7.08 -20.78 28.14
CA ALA A 142 8.53 -20.61 28.18
C ALA A 142 9.02 -19.32 27.47
N TYR A 143 8.17 -18.74 26.63
CA TYR A 143 8.45 -17.55 25.82
C TYR A 143 7.59 -16.35 26.24
N SER A 144 6.78 -16.47 27.30
CA SER A 144 5.76 -15.48 27.69
C SER A 144 4.83 -15.08 26.52
N ALA A 145 4.66 -16.00 25.55
CA ALA A 145 3.90 -15.75 24.35
C ALA A 145 2.41 -16.07 24.55
N ARG A 146 1.55 -15.39 23.79
CA ARG A 146 0.10 -15.56 23.84
C ARG A 146 -0.40 -16.11 22.51
N ILE A 147 -1.49 -16.87 22.55
CA ILE A 147 -2.15 -17.40 21.35
C ILE A 147 -3.62 -17.02 21.34
N GLU A 148 -4.10 -16.56 20.19
CA GLU A 148 -5.50 -16.24 19.94
C GLU A 148 -5.94 -16.72 18.55
N LYS A 149 -7.26 -16.83 18.34
CA LYS A 149 -7.79 -17.19 17.02
C LYS A 149 -7.48 -16.06 16.03
N ALA A 150 -6.94 -16.42 14.87
CA ALA A 150 -6.53 -15.45 13.86
C ALA A 150 -7.75 -14.85 13.15
N PHE A 151 -8.70 -15.69 12.76
CA PHE A 151 -9.78 -15.33 11.84
C PHE A 151 -11.15 -15.75 12.38
N TYR A 152 -12.18 -15.00 11.98
CA TYR A 152 -13.56 -15.15 12.45
C TYR A 152 -14.51 -15.05 11.25
N PRO A 153 -14.53 -16.04 10.33
CA PRO A 153 -15.49 -16.07 9.23
C PRO A 153 -16.92 -16.27 9.77
N GLU A 154 -17.91 -15.74 9.06
CA GLU A 154 -19.33 -15.92 9.41
C GLU A 154 -19.76 -17.40 9.33
N MET A 155 -19.27 -18.14 8.32
CA MET A 155 -19.45 -19.60 8.27
C MET A 155 -18.46 -20.32 9.20
N GLU A 156 -19.00 -21.12 10.12
CA GLU A 156 -18.21 -22.01 10.96
C GLU A 156 -17.71 -23.26 10.22
N GLY A 157 -16.58 -23.83 10.67
CA GLY A 157 -16.04 -25.09 10.17
C GLY A 157 -15.18 -24.94 8.92
N THR A 158 -14.81 -23.71 8.56
CA THR A 158 -13.97 -23.40 7.41
C THR A 158 -12.50 -23.71 7.71
N ALA A 159 -11.66 -23.74 6.67
CA ALA A 159 -10.22 -23.87 6.84
C ALA A 159 -9.59 -22.67 7.57
N LEU A 160 -10.27 -21.51 7.59
CA LEU A 160 -9.83 -20.29 8.28
C LEU A 160 -9.94 -20.41 9.81
N ASP A 161 -10.86 -21.23 10.33
CA ASP A 161 -11.06 -21.46 11.77
C ASP A 161 -9.86 -22.12 12.45
N LYS A 162 -8.99 -22.75 11.66
CA LYS A 162 -7.79 -23.46 12.13
C LYS A 162 -6.56 -22.57 12.24
N PHE A 163 -6.69 -21.28 11.95
CA PHE A 163 -5.58 -20.33 12.05
C PHE A 163 -5.58 -19.59 13.38
N TYR A 164 -4.39 -19.47 13.97
CA TYR A 164 -4.15 -18.79 15.23
C TYR A 164 -2.95 -17.87 15.11
N VAL A 165 -3.02 -16.72 15.78
CA VAL A 165 -1.92 -15.77 15.89
C VAL A 165 -1.20 -16.00 17.21
N ILE A 166 0.12 -16.06 17.16
CA ILE A 166 0.96 -16.09 18.36
C ILE A 166 1.63 -14.73 18.50
N ASP A 167 1.32 -14.06 19.59
CA ASP A 167 1.93 -12.81 20.03
C ASP A 167 3.12 -13.11 20.94
N ILE A 168 4.31 -12.63 20.53
CA ILE A 168 5.58 -12.89 21.22
C ILE A 168 6.10 -11.55 21.72
N PRO A 169 6.37 -11.40 23.03
CA PRO A 169 6.94 -10.18 23.57
C PRO A 169 8.22 -9.73 22.85
N ASP A 170 8.41 -8.40 22.74
CA ASP A 170 9.54 -7.79 22.02
C ASP A 170 10.91 -8.32 22.50
N ASP A 171 11.07 -8.58 23.79
CA ASP A 171 12.30 -9.10 24.42
C ASP A 171 12.58 -10.57 24.06
N GLN A 172 11.60 -11.26 23.48
CA GLN A 172 11.69 -12.65 23.01
C GLN A 172 11.60 -12.76 21.47
N SER A 173 11.59 -11.64 20.75
CA SER A 173 11.39 -11.61 19.29
C SER A 173 12.43 -12.40 18.48
N ASP A 174 13.67 -12.53 18.97
CA ASP A 174 14.71 -13.36 18.34
C ASP A 174 14.42 -14.87 18.42
N LYS A 175 13.51 -15.30 19.29
CA LYS A 175 13.15 -16.71 19.50
C LYS A 175 12.02 -17.21 18.60
N LYS A 176 11.44 -16.36 17.73
CA LYS A 176 10.34 -16.74 16.81
C LYS A 176 10.62 -18.02 16.03
N ARG A 177 11.83 -18.12 15.46
CA ARG A 177 12.25 -19.28 14.66
C ARG A 177 12.41 -20.54 15.50
N GLU A 178 12.92 -20.40 16.72
CA GLU A 178 13.06 -21.49 17.67
C GLU A 178 11.69 -22.02 18.07
N LEU A 179 10.78 -21.12 18.44
CA LEU A 179 9.41 -21.46 18.81
C LEU A 179 8.68 -22.19 17.68
N LEU A 180 8.72 -21.68 16.44
CA LEU A 180 8.15 -22.40 15.29
C LEU A 180 8.73 -23.80 15.13
N ALA A 181 10.05 -23.96 15.32
CA ALA A 181 10.71 -25.26 15.23
C ALA A 181 10.27 -26.22 16.34
N VAL A 182 10.05 -25.73 17.56
CA VAL A 182 9.50 -26.53 18.68
C VAL A 182 8.08 -26.99 18.37
N LEU A 183 7.20 -26.08 17.95
CA LEU A 183 5.81 -26.41 17.62
C LEU A 183 5.72 -27.43 16.48
N HIS A 184 6.58 -27.33 15.47
CA HIS A 184 6.67 -28.33 14.40
C HIS A 184 7.21 -29.68 14.90
N ARG A 185 8.25 -29.67 15.73
CA ARG A 185 8.86 -30.89 16.27
C ARG A 185 7.87 -31.69 17.12
N HIS A 186 7.06 -31.00 17.92
CA HIS A 186 6.04 -31.63 18.75
C HIS A 186 4.76 -31.95 17.97
N GLN A 187 4.74 -31.74 16.64
CA GLN A 187 3.60 -31.98 15.74
C GLN A 187 2.33 -31.22 16.15
N LEU A 188 2.50 -30.11 16.86
CA LEU A 188 1.39 -29.29 17.36
C LEU A 188 0.81 -28.41 16.25
N ILE A 189 1.59 -28.08 15.22
CA ILE A 189 1.14 -27.27 14.09
C ILE A 189 1.34 -28.00 12.77
N THR A 190 0.38 -27.83 11.85
CA THR A 190 0.50 -28.32 10.47
C THR A 190 1.29 -27.35 9.59
N TYR A 191 1.35 -26.09 10.02
CA TYR A 191 1.95 -25.00 9.27
C TYR A 191 2.16 -23.78 10.17
N GLY A 192 3.21 -23.01 9.90
CA GLY A 192 3.47 -21.72 10.54
C GLY A 192 4.23 -20.77 9.61
N GLU A 193 3.85 -19.51 9.63
CA GLU A 193 4.46 -18.41 8.87
C GLU A 193 4.61 -17.17 9.75
N TYR A 194 5.41 -16.21 9.28
CA TYR A 194 5.49 -14.90 9.92
C TYR A 194 4.26 -14.08 9.54
N ASN A 195 3.77 -13.26 10.47
CA ASN A 195 2.76 -12.27 10.16
C ASN A 195 3.43 -11.08 9.45
N ASP A 196 3.61 -11.22 8.13
CA ASP A 196 4.37 -10.24 7.35
C ASP A 196 3.73 -8.85 7.38
N VAL A 197 4.58 -7.82 7.37
CA VAL A 197 4.15 -6.43 7.32
C VAL A 197 4.22 -5.92 5.88
N VAL A 198 3.07 -5.50 5.37
CA VAL A 198 2.94 -4.81 4.09
C VAL A 198 3.07 -3.32 4.32
N GLN A 199 3.79 -2.63 3.43
CA GLN A 199 3.87 -1.19 3.42
C GLN A 199 3.63 -0.66 2.01
N ILE A 200 2.65 0.23 1.87
CA ILE A 200 2.48 0.99 0.62
C ILE A 200 3.40 2.21 0.59
N GLN A 201 3.88 2.55 -0.60
CA GLN A 201 4.66 3.77 -0.83
C GLN A 201 4.06 4.51 -2.04
N PRO A 202 3.07 5.39 -1.79
CA PRO A 202 2.48 6.25 -2.82
C PRO A 202 3.58 6.99 -3.61
N ARG A 203 3.63 6.81 -4.94
CA ARG A 203 4.51 7.59 -5.80
C ARG A 203 3.71 8.70 -6.46
N PRO A 204 4.12 9.97 -6.32
CA PRO A 204 3.56 11.04 -7.14
C PRO A 204 3.73 10.72 -8.62
N GLY A 205 2.68 10.92 -9.39
CA GLY A 205 2.69 10.89 -10.84
C GLY A 205 2.88 12.29 -11.42
N LEU A 206 3.16 12.33 -12.71
CA LEU A 206 3.18 13.56 -13.49
C LEU A 206 1.75 13.99 -13.83
N VAL A 207 1.56 15.31 -13.96
CA VAL A 207 0.36 15.83 -14.61
C VAL A 207 0.53 15.58 -16.10
N VAL A 208 -0.43 14.87 -16.69
CA VAL A 208 -0.46 14.60 -18.13
C VAL A 208 -1.18 15.75 -18.81
N ASP A 209 -0.63 16.23 -19.92
CA ASP A 209 -1.28 17.26 -20.73
C ASP A 209 -2.65 16.77 -21.21
N GLU A 210 -3.60 17.69 -21.36
CA GLU A 210 -4.95 17.37 -21.80
C GLU A 210 -4.93 16.62 -23.13
N ILE A 211 -5.69 15.54 -23.19
CA ILE A 211 -5.77 14.72 -24.39
C ILE A 211 -6.78 15.36 -25.32
N PRO A 212 -6.48 15.50 -26.62
CA PRO A 212 -7.37 16.13 -27.60
C PRO A 212 -8.69 15.37 -27.85
N THR A 213 -8.93 14.27 -27.16
CA THR A 213 -10.00 13.32 -27.48
C THR A 213 -11.31 13.78 -26.83
N SER A 214 -12.37 13.87 -27.63
CA SER A 214 -13.73 14.04 -27.10
C SER A 214 -14.10 12.81 -26.27
N ILE A 215 -14.17 12.97 -24.95
CA ILE A 215 -14.69 11.95 -24.02
C ILE A 215 -16.19 12.22 -23.85
N PHE A 216 -17.03 11.18 -23.84
CA PHE A 216 -18.50 11.30 -23.74
C PHE A 216 -19.02 11.64 -22.33
N VAL A 217 -18.23 12.38 -21.54
CA VAL A 217 -18.54 12.74 -20.16
C VAL A 217 -18.39 14.24 -19.94
N ASN A 218 -19.08 14.79 -18.95
CA ASN A 218 -19.11 16.23 -18.66
C ASN A 218 -18.19 16.65 -17.50
N ASP A 219 -17.42 15.71 -16.96
CA ASP A 219 -16.55 15.91 -15.80
C ASP A 219 -15.25 16.64 -16.22
N PRO A 220 -14.95 17.81 -15.63
CA PRO A 220 -13.97 18.76 -16.13
C PRO A 220 -12.52 18.25 -16.18
N LEU A 221 -12.14 17.27 -15.35
CA LEU A 221 -10.78 16.72 -15.32
C LEU A 221 -10.62 15.45 -16.18
N SER A 222 -11.67 15.02 -16.88
CA SER A 222 -11.62 13.78 -17.68
C SER A 222 -10.61 13.86 -18.83
N SER A 223 -10.34 15.05 -19.36
CA SER A 223 -9.31 15.28 -20.39
C SER A 223 -7.91 14.91 -19.93
N GLY A 224 -7.64 14.90 -18.62
CA GLY A 224 -6.38 14.45 -18.01
C GLY A 224 -6.29 12.95 -17.74
N GLN A 225 -7.33 12.16 -18.05
CA GLN A 225 -7.39 10.72 -17.78
C GLN A 225 -6.96 9.88 -18.99
N TRP A 226 -5.66 9.85 -19.27
CA TRP A 226 -5.12 9.15 -20.46
C TRP A 226 -5.41 7.67 -20.57
N ALA A 227 -5.59 7.01 -19.43
CA ALA A 227 -5.98 5.60 -19.37
C ALA A 227 -7.24 5.32 -20.22
N PHE A 228 -8.16 6.28 -20.32
CA PHE A 228 -9.41 6.13 -21.07
C PHE A 228 -9.23 5.91 -22.56
N GLU A 229 -8.19 6.50 -23.17
CA GLU A 229 -7.87 6.23 -24.57
C GLU A 229 -7.46 4.76 -24.74
N LYS A 230 -6.57 4.26 -23.88
CA LYS A 230 -6.05 2.88 -23.98
C LYS A 230 -7.09 1.83 -23.61
N LEU A 231 -8.02 2.17 -22.74
CA LEU A 231 -9.13 1.32 -22.31
C LEU A 231 -10.35 1.41 -23.23
N ASN A 232 -10.26 2.15 -24.35
CA ASN A 232 -11.37 2.36 -25.29
C ASN A 232 -12.65 2.88 -24.60
N PHE A 233 -12.49 3.85 -23.70
CA PHE A 233 -13.53 4.33 -22.79
C PHE A 233 -14.82 4.74 -23.50
N ASN A 234 -14.75 5.47 -24.61
CA ASN A 234 -15.95 5.89 -25.35
C ASN A 234 -16.79 4.71 -25.86
N ARG A 235 -16.12 3.62 -26.27
CA ARG A 235 -16.80 2.39 -26.71
C ARG A 235 -17.38 1.65 -25.52
N TRP A 236 -16.64 1.59 -24.41
CA TRP A 236 -17.10 1.03 -23.14
C TRP A 236 -18.36 1.75 -22.64
N TYR A 237 -18.28 3.07 -22.55
CA TYR A 237 -19.35 3.97 -22.13
C TYR A 237 -20.61 3.79 -22.96
N LYS A 238 -20.48 3.82 -24.30
CA LYS A 238 -21.62 3.61 -25.20
C LYS A 238 -22.25 2.23 -24.99
N LEU A 239 -21.44 1.18 -24.85
CA LEU A 239 -21.96 -0.17 -24.63
C LEU A 239 -22.76 -0.28 -23.33
N LEU A 240 -22.28 0.35 -22.24
CA LEU A 240 -23.00 0.42 -20.97
C LEU A 240 -24.31 1.20 -21.06
N MET A 241 -24.34 2.26 -21.88
CA MET A 241 -25.57 3.02 -22.15
C MET A 241 -26.59 2.22 -22.92
N ASP A 242 -26.16 1.55 -23.97
CA ASP A 242 -27.04 0.79 -24.84
C ASP A 242 -27.66 -0.44 -24.12
N HIS A 243 -27.07 -0.90 -23.01
CA HIS A 243 -27.49 -2.11 -22.27
C HIS A 243 -27.79 -1.86 -20.78
N ARG A 244 -28.07 -0.62 -20.39
CA ARG A 244 -28.32 -0.26 -18.97
C ARG A 244 -29.46 -1.07 -18.34
N ASP A 245 -30.47 -1.41 -19.12
CA ASP A 245 -31.63 -2.22 -18.72
C ASP A 245 -31.28 -3.68 -18.39
N GLN A 246 -30.09 -4.14 -18.75
CA GLN A 246 -29.63 -5.52 -18.52
C GLN A 246 -28.78 -5.68 -17.25
N VAL A 247 -28.53 -4.60 -16.51
CA VAL A 247 -27.88 -4.68 -15.20
C VAL A 247 -28.77 -5.43 -14.23
N LYS A 248 -28.24 -6.48 -13.60
CA LYS A 248 -28.99 -7.39 -12.72
C LYS A 248 -28.89 -7.01 -11.25
N GLN A 249 -27.79 -6.36 -10.84
CA GLN A 249 -27.55 -5.98 -9.46
C GLN A 249 -26.53 -4.83 -9.35
N THR A 250 -26.56 -4.15 -8.20
CA THR A 250 -25.46 -3.30 -7.74
C THR A 250 -24.38 -4.17 -7.10
N VAL A 251 -23.12 -3.95 -7.44
CA VAL A 251 -21.97 -4.70 -6.90
C VAL A 251 -21.20 -3.85 -5.89
N GLN A 252 -20.96 -4.42 -4.71
CA GLN A 252 -20.06 -3.85 -3.72
C GLN A 252 -18.60 -4.18 -4.08
N VAL A 253 -17.79 -3.17 -4.32
CA VAL A 253 -16.33 -3.32 -4.49
C VAL A 253 -15.66 -2.90 -3.19
N ALA A 254 -15.09 -3.88 -2.48
CA ALA A 254 -14.37 -3.64 -1.26
C ALA A 254 -12.96 -3.16 -1.55
N VAL A 255 -12.61 -1.97 -1.05
CA VAL A 255 -11.29 -1.37 -1.22
C VAL A 255 -10.50 -1.56 0.07
N LEU A 256 -9.62 -2.56 0.07
CA LEU A 256 -8.77 -2.91 1.21
C LEU A 256 -7.50 -2.05 1.18
N ASP A 257 -7.52 -0.92 1.90
CA ASP A 257 -6.48 0.11 1.76
C ASP A 257 -6.34 0.98 3.04
N THR A 258 -5.87 2.23 2.89
CA THR A 258 -5.66 3.22 3.97
C THR A 258 -6.94 3.89 4.48
N GLY A 259 -8.11 3.45 4.04
CA GLY A 259 -9.40 4.13 4.24
C GLY A 259 -9.78 4.95 3.01
N ILE A 260 -10.94 5.60 3.06
CA ILE A 260 -11.46 6.43 1.96
C ILE A 260 -12.03 7.72 2.55
N ASP A 261 -11.76 8.85 1.89
CA ASP A 261 -12.50 10.09 2.10
C ASP A 261 -13.88 9.97 1.45
N GLY A 262 -14.82 9.33 2.14
CA GLY A 262 -16.20 9.17 1.68
C GLY A 262 -17.00 10.47 1.66
N SER A 263 -16.44 11.61 2.10
CA SER A 263 -17.07 12.92 1.94
C SER A 263 -16.66 13.66 0.68
N HIS A 264 -15.64 13.14 -0.02
CA HIS A 264 -15.14 13.71 -1.27
C HIS A 264 -16.28 13.93 -2.27
N GLU A 265 -16.30 15.09 -2.93
CA GLU A 265 -17.40 15.51 -3.80
C GLU A 265 -17.73 14.52 -4.93
N ASP A 266 -16.73 13.75 -5.32
CA ASP A 266 -16.78 12.74 -6.39
C ASP A 266 -16.96 11.29 -5.88
N LEU A 267 -17.04 11.07 -4.56
CA LEU A 267 -17.18 9.73 -3.94
C LEU A 267 -18.36 9.63 -2.95
N ASN A 268 -18.90 10.75 -2.48
CA ASN A 268 -19.88 10.78 -1.40
C ASN A 268 -21.19 10.04 -1.70
N ARG A 269 -21.54 9.86 -2.97
CA ARG A 269 -22.69 9.05 -3.41
C ARG A 269 -22.34 7.61 -3.66
N MET A 270 -21.06 7.26 -3.67
CA MET A 270 -20.53 5.96 -4.07
C MET A 270 -20.14 5.13 -2.84
N VAL A 271 -19.78 5.80 -1.74
CA VAL A 271 -19.51 5.20 -0.43
C VAL A 271 -20.77 5.29 0.44
N ASP A 272 -21.19 4.17 1.04
CA ASP A 272 -22.32 4.18 1.97
C ASP A 272 -22.00 5.04 3.21
N PRO A 273 -22.93 5.91 3.68
CA PRO A 273 -22.75 6.72 4.88
C PRO A 273 -22.26 5.96 6.12
N VAL A 274 -22.59 4.67 6.24
CA VAL A 274 -22.14 3.80 7.36
C VAL A 274 -20.61 3.69 7.46
N TYR A 275 -19.88 3.98 6.37
CA TYR A 275 -18.42 3.89 6.31
C TYR A 275 -17.71 5.26 6.35
N GLN A 276 -18.42 6.36 6.61
CA GLN A 276 -17.84 7.71 6.61
C GLN A 276 -16.79 7.95 7.71
N ASP A 277 -16.75 7.10 8.74
CA ASP A 277 -15.74 7.12 9.80
C ASP A 277 -14.38 6.53 9.34
N MET A 278 -14.35 5.81 8.22
CA MET A 278 -13.14 5.18 7.65
C MET A 278 -12.25 6.15 6.88
N LYS A 279 -11.97 7.32 7.46
CA LYS A 279 -11.17 8.39 6.85
C LYS A 279 -9.81 7.92 6.35
N ASP A 280 -9.37 8.51 5.24
CA ASP A 280 -8.07 8.25 4.64
C ASP A 280 -7.02 9.33 5.01
N PRO A 281 -6.14 9.08 5.99
CA PRO A 281 -5.07 10.01 6.33
C PRO A 281 -3.88 9.97 5.35
N VAL A 282 -3.82 9.01 4.43
CA VAL A 282 -2.70 8.84 3.49
C VAL A 282 -3.07 9.32 2.08
N GLY A 283 -4.30 9.08 1.67
CA GLY A 283 -4.87 9.44 0.37
C GLY A 283 -4.78 8.37 -0.70
N HIS A 284 -4.14 7.22 -0.40
CA HIS A 284 -3.96 6.14 -1.36
C HIS A 284 -5.26 5.37 -1.63
N GLY A 285 -6.03 5.05 -0.57
CA GLY A 285 -7.32 4.39 -0.71
C GLY A 285 -8.37 5.28 -1.37
N THR A 286 -8.41 6.57 -1.05
CA THR A 286 -9.25 7.56 -1.76
C THR A 286 -8.91 7.61 -3.25
N HIS A 287 -7.62 7.57 -3.61
CA HIS A 287 -7.19 7.56 -5.01
C HIS A 287 -7.64 6.30 -5.76
N CYS A 288 -7.47 5.14 -5.13
CA CYS A 288 -7.96 3.87 -5.69
C CYS A 288 -9.49 3.85 -5.85
N ALA A 289 -10.23 4.41 -4.89
CA ALA A 289 -11.69 4.48 -4.94
C ALA A 289 -12.20 5.31 -6.13
N GLY A 290 -11.55 6.45 -6.43
CA GLY A 290 -11.90 7.28 -7.59
C GLY A 290 -11.71 6.56 -8.93
N ILE A 291 -10.65 5.78 -9.07
CA ILE A 291 -10.42 4.98 -10.29
C ILE A 291 -11.53 3.95 -10.46
N ILE A 292 -11.99 3.35 -9.36
CA ILE A 292 -13.03 2.31 -9.40
C ILE A 292 -14.37 2.92 -9.75
N ALA A 293 -14.78 3.96 -9.04
CA ALA A 293 -16.16 4.42 -9.07
C ALA A 293 -16.34 5.91 -8.69
N ALA A 294 -15.44 6.82 -9.08
CA ALA A 294 -15.77 8.25 -9.05
C ALA A 294 -17.09 8.52 -9.79
N GLU A 295 -17.93 9.39 -9.20
CA GLU A 295 -19.23 9.76 -9.73
C GLU A 295 -19.06 10.44 -11.10
N THR A 296 -19.43 9.74 -12.16
CA THR A 296 -19.26 10.24 -13.53
C THR A 296 -20.51 10.99 -13.98
N ASN A 297 -20.31 12.06 -14.76
CA ASN A 297 -21.30 12.98 -15.27
C ASN A 297 -21.95 13.90 -14.21
N ASN A 298 -21.23 14.23 -13.14
CA ASN A 298 -21.71 15.16 -12.10
C ASN A 298 -21.21 16.60 -12.28
N GLN A 299 -20.50 16.88 -13.38
CA GLN A 299 -19.88 18.19 -13.72
C GLN A 299 -18.77 18.62 -12.76
N LYS A 300 -18.17 17.66 -12.04
CA LYS A 300 -17.08 17.88 -11.09
C LYS A 300 -15.99 16.85 -11.34
N GLY A 301 -14.78 17.12 -10.84
CA GLY A 301 -13.75 16.10 -10.76
C GLY A 301 -13.48 15.30 -12.03
N ILE A 302 -13.35 13.99 -11.82
CA ILE A 302 -12.93 12.99 -12.81
C ILE A 302 -14.10 12.09 -13.18
N SER A 303 -13.90 11.21 -14.17
CA SER A 303 -14.79 10.08 -14.41
C SER A 303 -14.18 8.76 -13.93
N SER A 304 -14.98 7.70 -13.89
CA SER A 304 -14.52 6.33 -13.62
C SER A 304 -15.04 5.33 -14.64
N MET A 305 -14.56 4.08 -14.56
CA MET A 305 -15.03 3.00 -15.43
C MET A 305 -16.43 2.48 -15.04
N ALA A 306 -16.92 2.79 -13.84
CA ALA A 306 -18.24 2.39 -13.36
C ALA A 306 -19.24 3.51 -13.62
N PHE A 307 -19.88 3.48 -14.80
CA PHE A 307 -20.80 4.53 -15.19
C PHE A 307 -22.20 4.35 -14.55
N TYR A 308 -22.80 5.47 -14.13
CA TYR A 308 -23.99 5.66 -13.26
C TYR A 308 -23.95 4.95 -11.89
N ASN A 309 -24.30 5.72 -10.85
CA ASN A 309 -24.03 5.48 -9.42
C ASN A 309 -24.70 4.25 -8.78
N ASP A 310 -25.34 3.41 -9.59
CA ASP A 310 -26.11 2.26 -9.15
C ASP A 310 -25.49 0.92 -9.60
N ILE A 311 -24.46 0.91 -10.46
CA ILE A 311 -23.77 -0.35 -10.82
C ILE A 311 -22.79 -0.77 -9.73
N ILE A 312 -21.95 0.16 -9.25
CA ILE A 312 -20.92 -0.11 -8.25
C ILE A 312 -21.14 0.77 -7.04
N ARG A 313 -20.95 0.18 -5.86
CA ARG A 313 -20.78 0.89 -4.60
C ARG A 313 -19.43 0.50 -4.00
N ILE A 314 -18.81 1.46 -3.33
CA ILE A 314 -17.52 1.26 -2.68
C ILE A 314 -17.76 0.88 -1.23
N MET A 315 -17.15 -0.23 -0.81
CA MET A 315 -17.06 -0.65 0.58
C MET A 315 -15.63 -0.36 1.07
N PRO A 316 -15.39 0.71 1.84
CA PRO A 316 -14.09 0.95 2.43
C PRO A 316 -13.75 -0.15 3.43
N VAL A 317 -12.54 -0.71 3.35
CA VAL A 317 -12.03 -1.69 4.32
C VAL A 317 -10.62 -1.26 4.72
N LYS A 318 -10.53 -0.51 5.83
CA LYS A 318 -9.25 0.04 6.29
C LYS A 318 -8.37 -1.05 6.91
N VAL A 319 -7.39 -1.55 6.15
CA VAL A 319 -6.41 -2.55 6.60
C VAL A 319 -5.00 -1.97 6.74
N LEU A 320 -4.79 -0.73 6.28
CA LEU A 320 -3.54 0.00 6.39
C LEU A 320 -3.70 1.22 7.31
N ASN A 321 -2.71 1.43 8.18
CA ASN A 321 -2.72 2.54 9.12
C ASN A 321 -2.28 3.87 8.48
N ARG A 322 -2.20 4.94 9.28
CA ARG A 322 -1.83 6.31 8.81
C ARG A 322 -0.43 6.44 8.20
N MET A 323 0.41 5.43 8.36
CA MET A 323 1.76 5.36 7.80
C MET A 323 1.83 4.41 6.59
N GLY A 324 0.69 3.86 6.15
CA GLY A 324 0.59 2.92 5.03
C GLY A 324 1.00 1.49 5.37
N PHE A 325 1.08 1.12 6.65
CA PHE A 325 1.44 -0.23 7.09
C PHE A 325 0.20 -1.06 7.46
N GLY A 326 0.22 -2.34 7.13
CA GLY A 326 -0.73 -3.34 7.63
C GLY A 326 -0.07 -4.70 7.74
N THR A 327 -0.54 -5.51 8.68
CA THR A 327 -0.08 -6.89 8.84
C THR A 327 -0.88 -7.83 7.94
N GLN A 328 -0.28 -8.96 7.57
CA GLN A 328 -0.91 -10.04 6.83
C GLN A 328 -2.25 -10.45 7.46
N VAL A 329 -2.28 -10.61 8.79
CA VAL A 329 -3.49 -10.92 9.56
C VAL A 329 -4.56 -9.85 9.43
N GLN A 330 -4.20 -8.56 9.52
CA GLN A 330 -5.17 -7.46 9.36
C GLN A 330 -5.80 -7.46 7.97
N ILE A 331 -4.97 -7.68 6.96
CA ILE A 331 -5.40 -7.72 5.56
C ILE A 331 -6.37 -8.90 5.37
N ILE A 332 -6.01 -10.10 5.83
CA ILE A 332 -6.88 -11.28 5.72
C ILE A 332 -8.19 -11.11 6.52
N ARG A 333 -8.14 -10.55 7.73
CA ARG A 333 -9.36 -10.19 8.49
C ARG A 333 -10.25 -9.24 7.69
N GLY A 334 -9.66 -8.26 7.01
CA GLY A 334 -10.37 -7.35 6.11
C GLY A 334 -10.99 -8.07 4.91
N MET A 335 -10.28 -9.03 4.29
CA MET A 335 -10.80 -9.84 3.19
C MET A 335 -12.04 -10.63 3.61
N ILE A 336 -11.94 -11.35 4.73
CA ILE A 336 -13.04 -12.16 5.27
C ILE A 336 -14.25 -11.29 5.59
N ARG A 337 -14.04 -10.19 6.32
CA ARG A 337 -15.11 -9.24 6.64
C ARG A 337 -15.79 -8.70 5.39
N ALA A 338 -15.04 -8.35 4.35
CA ALA A 338 -15.62 -7.84 3.12
C ALA A 338 -16.49 -8.89 2.40
N VAL A 339 -16.02 -10.13 2.35
CA VAL A 339 -16.78 -11.26 1.78
C VAL A 339 -18.07 -11.47 2.57
N ASP A 340 -17.99 -11.54 3.90
CA ASP A 340 -19.14 -11.76 4.78
C ASP A 340 -20.14 -10.59 4.71
N GLN A 341 -19.66 -9.36 4.41
CA GLN A 341 -20.50 -8.18 4.20
C GLN A 341 -21.06 -8.06 2.76
N GLY A 342 -20.87 -9.07 1.92
CA GLY A 342 -21.46 -9.13 0.58
C GLY A 342 -20.69 -8.36 -0.50
N ALA A 343 -19.38 -8.19 -0.35
CA ALA A 343 -18.54 -7.70 -1.43
C ALA A 343 -18.61 -8.65 -2.65
N GLY A 344 -18.71 -8.10 -3.86
CA GLY A 344 -18.57 -8.89 -5.10
C GLY A 344 -17.15 -8.90 -5.64
N VAL A 345 -16.33 -7.92 -5.23
CA VAL A 345 -14.92 -7.78 -5.63
C VAL A 345 -14.10 -7.27 -4.45
N LEU A 346 -12.93 -7.87 -4.20
CA LEU A 346 -11.91 -7.35 -3.31
C LEU A 346 -10.82 -6.67 -4.15
N SER A 347 -10.66 -5.36 -4.00
CA SER A 347 -9.62 -4.57 -4.65
C SER A 347 -8.49 -4.28 -3.66
N MET A 348 -7.32 -4.88 -3.90
CA MET A 348 -6.19 -4.89 -2.97
C MET A 348 -4.95 -4.28 -3.62
N SER A 349 -4.79 -2.97 -3.48
CA SER A 349 -3.64 -2.21 -4.01
C SER A 349 -2.42 -2.24 -3.06
N LEU A 350 -2.12 -3.42 -2.53
CA LEU A 350 -1.14 -3.67 -1.49
C LEU A 350 -0.42 -5.00 -1.74
N GLY A 351 0.78 -5.16 -1.16
CA GLY A 351 1.53 -6.40 -1.24
C GLY A 351 2.92 -6.27 -0.62
N GLY A 352 3.45 -7.38 -0.12
CA GLY A 352 4.77 -7.47 0.51
C GLY A 352 5.63 -8.53 -0.16
N ILE A 353 6.94 -8.48 0.09
CA ILE A 353 7.86 -9.55 -0.34
C ILE A 353 7.42 -10.86 0.30
N SER A 354 7.44 -11.93 -0.48
CA SER A 354 7.09 -13.30 -0.11
C SER A 354 8.27 -14.22 -0.39
N ASP A 355 8.60 -15.08 0.58
CA ASP A 355 9.72 -16.04 0.50
C ASP A 355 9.24 -17.47 0.15
N GLU A 356 8.22 -17.63 -0.72
CA GLU A 356 7.51 -18.85 -1.22
C GLU A 356 7.93 -20.29 -0.77
N PRO A 357 6.98 -21.25 -0.60
CA PRO A 357 5.52 -21.15 -0.68
C PRO A 357 4.95 -21.06 0.75
N LYS A 358 5.14 -19.90 1.37
CA LYS A 358 4.86 -19.65 2.80
C LYS A 358 3.71 -18.65 3.02
N GLN A 359 2.66 -18.70 2.20
CA GLN A 359 1.51 -17.79 2.35
C GLN A 359 0.18 -18.57 2.36
N LYS A 360 0.12 -19.66 3.14
CA LYS A 360 -1.08 -20.51 3.19
C LYS A 360 -2.30 -19.79 3.74
N ALA A 361 -2.11 -18.77 4.58
CA ALA A 361 -3.24 -18.00 5.10
C ALA A 361 -3.91 -17.18 3.99
N TYR A 362 -3.14 -16.45 3.16
CA TYR A 362 -3.71 -15.77 2.01
C TYR A 362 -4.36 -16.74 1.03
N LEU A 363 -3.72 -17.87 0.73
CA LEU A 363 -4.35 -18.90 -0.12
C LEU A 363 -5.71 -19.33 0.42
N THR A 364 -5.81 -19.58 1.74
CA THR A 364 -7.08 -19.97 2.35
C THR A 364 -8.11 -18.84 2.30
N ALA A 365 -7.70 -17.58 2.46
CA ALA A 365 -8.58 -16.42 2.39
C ALA A 365 -9.06 -16.13 0.96
N VAL A 366 -8.20 -16.31 -0.04
CA VAL A 366 -8.55 -16.18 -1.46
C VAL A 366 -9.51 -17.29 -1.89
N GLN A 367 -9.28 -18.53 -1.43
CA GLN A 367 -10.22 -19.63 -1.63
C GLN A 367 -11.58 -19.32 -1.00
N TYR A 368 -11.60 -18.83 0.23
CA TYR A 368 -12.84 -18.39 0.88
C TYR A 368 -13.58 -17.35 0.04
N ALA A 369 -12.90 -16.30 -0.44
CA ALA A 369 -13.52 -15.31 -1.32
C ALA A 369 -14.08 -15.92 -2.62
N ASN A 370 -13.27 -16.74 -3.31
CA ASN A 370 -13.68 -17.35 -4.57
C ASN A 370 -14.85 -18.34 -4.42
N ASP A 371 -14.89 -19.10 -3.32
CA ASP A 371 -15.99 -20.03 -2.98
C ASP A 371 -17.31 -19.27 -2.71
N HIS A 372 -17.22 -18.01 -2.27
CA HIS A 372 -18.35 -17.09 -2.12
C HIS A 372 -18.63 -16.27 -3.39
N ASN A 373 -18.01 -16.65 -4.51
CA ASN A 373 -18.13 -15.95 -5.78
C ASN A 373 -17.70 -14.47 -5.70
N VAL A 374 -16.69 -14.18 -4.86
CA VAL A 374 -16.06 -12.86 -4.72
C VAL A 374 -14.72 -12.87 -5.44
N VAL A 375 -14.52 -11.93 -6.37
CA VAL A 375 -13.30 -11.87 -7.17
C VAL A 375 -12.22 -11.09 -6.43
N VAL A 376 -11.02 -11.64 -6.31
CA VAL A 376 -9.87 -10.94 -5.70
C VAL A 376 -8.99 -10.35 -6.80
N VAL A 377 -8.77 -9.04 -6.74
CA VAL A 377 -7.89 -8.30 -7.65
C VAL A 377 -6.79 -7.63 -6.83
N THR A 378 -5.53 -7.85 -7.19
CA THR A 378 -4.39 -7.26 -6.47
C THR A 378 -3.34 -6.65 -7.38
N SER A 379 -2.56 -5.72 -6.85
CA SER A 379 -1.45 -5.10 -7.57
C SER A 379 -0.22 -6.02 -7.59
N ALA A 380 0.51 -6.06 -8.70
CA ALA A 380 1.70 -6.91 -8.84
C ALA A 380 2.89 -6.47 -7.96
N GLY A 381 2.91 -5.22 -7.48
CA GLY A 381 4.02 -4.61 -6.75
C GLY A 381 4.89 -3.68 -7.60
N ASN A 382 5.74 -2.89 -6.94
CA ASN A 382 6.46 -1.74 -7.56
C ASN A 382 7.99 -1.82 -7.40
N SER A 383 8.57 -3.02 -7.59
CA SER A 383 10.00 -3.29 -7.38
C SER A 383 10.76 -3.73 -8.64
N SER A 384 10.13 -3.70 -9.81
CA SER A 384 10.72 -4.19 -11.08
C SER A 384 11.20 -5.66 -10.98
N ARG A 385 10.49 -6.48 -10.19
CA ARG A 385 10.81 -7.88 -9.89
C ARG A 385 9.68 -8.83 -10.35
N SER A 386 9.90 -10.13 -10.23
CA SER A 386 8.81 -11.09 -10.44
C SER A 386 7.73 -10.87 -9.40
N ALA A 387 6.47 -10.79 -9.83
CA ALA A 387 5.32 -10.73 -8.93
C ALA A 387 5.17 -12.03 -8.12
N GLN A 388 5.78 -13.14 -8.57
CA GLN A 388 5.83 -14.41 -7.83
C GLN A 388 6.50 -14.26 -6.45
N ASP A 389 7.40 -13.29 -6.31
CA ASP A 389 8.08 -12.96 -5.05
C ASP A 389 7.24 -12.06 -4.13
N PHE A 390 5.96 -11.82 -4.43
CA PHE A 390 5.12 -10.88 -3.68
C PHE A 390 3.75 -11.47 -3.36
N SER A 391 3.28 -11.28 -2.14
CA SER A 391 1.98 -11.76 -1.66
C SER A 391 1.07 -10.58 -1.30
N PRO A 392 -0.23 -10.63 -1.64
CA PRO A 392 -0.96 -11.76 -2.22
C PRO A 392 -0.90 -11.88 -3.76
N ALA A 393 -0.04 -11.11 -4.43
CA ALA A 393 0.09 -11.10 -5.89
C ALA A 393 0.37 -12.48 -6.53
N ASN A 394 1.08 -13.35 -5.80
CA ASN A 394 1.47 -14.68 -6.24
C ASN A 394 0.47 -15.79 -5.88
N VAL A 395 -0.65 -15.44 -5.23
CA VAL A 395 -1.59 -16.43 -4.70
C VAL A 395 -2.53 -16.93 -5.81
N PRO A 396 -2.63 -18.25 -6.05
CA PRO A 396 -3.56 -18.80 -7.02
C PRO A 396 -5.01 -18.37 -6.75
N GLY A 397 -5.73 -18.02 -7.80
CA GLY A 397 -7.10 -17.51 -7.72
C GLY A 397 -7.21 -15.99 -7.51
N VAL A 398 -6.08 -15.26 -7.52
CA VAL A 398 -6.06 -13.79 -7.51
C VAL A 398 -5.76 -13.26 -8.91
N ILE A 399 -6.53 -12.27 -9.37
CA ILE A 399 -6.20 -11.51 -10.58
C ILE A 399 -5.10 -10.50 -10.23
N CYS A 400 -3.87 -10.78 -10.68
CA CYS A 400 -2.68 -9.98 -10.42
C CYS A 400 -2.46 -8.97 -11.56
N VAL A 401 -2.36 -7.69 -11.21
CA VAL A 401 -2.38 -6.59 -12.19
C VAL A 401 -1.06 -5.83 -12.25
N THR A 402 -0.45 -5.80 -13.43
CA THR A 402 0.72 -4.96 -13.73
C THR A 402 0.34 -3.56 -14.21
N ALA A 403 1.29 -2.63 -14.10
CA ALA A 403 1.11 -1.25 -14.53
C ALA A 403 1.77 -1.01 -15.90
N LEU A 404 1.00 -0.42 -16.80
CA LEU A 404 1.48 0.11 -18.08
C LEU A 404 1.61 1.63 -18.05
N ASP A 405 2.51 2.14 -18.89
CA ASP A 405 2.60 3.56 -19.25
C ASP A 405 1.72 3.92 -20.46
N ASP A 406 1.72 5.21 -20.81
CA ASP A 406 0.98 5.81 -21.94
C ASP A 406 1.32 5.21 -23.32
N LYS A 407 2.41 4.44 -23.41
CA LYS A 407 2.92 3.80 -24.62
C LYS A 407 2.70 2.29 -24.61
N ASN A 408 1.85 1.78 -23.72
CA ASN A 408 1.58 0.34 -23.53
C ASN A 408 2.85 -0.47 -23.20
N ARG A 409 3.87 0.17 -22.60
CA ARG A 409 5.04 -0.52 -22.06
C ARG A 409 4.80 -0.84 -20.60
N LEU A 410 5.36 -1.95 -20.14
CA LEU A 410 5.45 -2.22 -18.71
C LEU A 410 6.15 -1.03 -18.03
N ALA A 411 5.48 -0.40 -17.07
CA ALA A 411 6.03 0.74 -16.37
C ALA A 411 7.33 0.34 -15.66
N TYR A 412 8.33 1.22 -15.66
CA TYR A 412 9.69 0.88 -15.19
C TYR A 412 9.74 0.35 -13.76
N PHE A 413 8.76 0.70 -12.91
CA PHE A 413 8.64 0.24 -11.53
C PHE A 413 7.83 -1.05 -11.38
N SER A 414 7.01 -1.44 -12.37
CA SER A 414 6.07 -2.54 -12.23
C SER A 414 6.80 -3.86 -12.06
N ASN A 415 6.34 -4.67 -11.12
CA ASN A 415 6.66 -6.09 -11.14
C ASN A 415 6.06 -6.76 -12.39
N TYR A 416 6.63 -7.89 -12.79
CA TYR A 416 6.26 -8.65 -13.99
C TYR A 416 5.66 -10.02 -13.65
N LEU A 417 4.84 -10.57 -14.56
CA LEU A 417 3.94 -11.72 -14.34
C LEU A 417 4.52 -13.08 -14.73
N VAL A 418 5.85 -13.20 -14.77
CA VAL A 418 6.46 -14.51 -15.03
C VAL A 418 6.02 -15.48 -13.92
N ASP A 419 5.46 -16.62 -14.32
CA ASP A 419 4.89 -17.67 -13.46
C ASP A 419 3.62 -17.29 -12.67
N ILE A 420 2.97 -16.17 -13.02
CA ILE A 420 1.66 -15.81 -12.46
C ILE A 420 0.54 -16.36 -13.34
N GLU A 421 -0.30 -17.23 -12.77
CA GLU A 421 -1.40 -17.87 -13.48
C GLU A 421 -2.45 -16.86 -13.97
N TRP A 422 -2.96 -16.01 -13.07
CA TRP A 422 -4.04 -15.06 -13.37
C TRP A 422 -3.51 -13.63 -13.53
N GLY A 423 -2.60 -13.47 -14.48
CA GLY A 423 -1.94 -12.20 -14.76
C GLY A 423 -2.64 -11.36 -15.83
N ILE A 424 -2.75 -10.04 -15.60
CA ILE A 424 -3.27 -9.05 -16.57
C ILE A 424 -2.58 -7.68 -16.41
N ALA A 425 -2.72 -6.81 -17.41
CA ALA A 425 -2.17 -5.44 -17.39
C ALA A 425 -3.28 -4.37 -17.43
N ALA A 426 -3.02 -3.24 -16.78
CA ALA A 426 -3.84 -2.03 -16.90
C ALA A 426 -2.96 -0.76 -16.80
N PRO A 427 -3.46 0.41 -17.21
CA PRO A 427 -2.78 1.69 -17.02
C PRO A 427 -2.44 1.94 -15.55
N GLY A 428 -1.18 2.29 -15.24
CA GLY A 428 -0.75 2.51 -13.86
C GLY A 428 0.33 3.58 -13.66
N ALA A 429 0.80 4.23 -14.72
CA ALA A 429 1.68 5.39 -14.62
C ALA A 429 0.89 6.69 -14.80
N ASP A 430 1.14 7.68 -13.94
CA ASP A 430 0.64 9.04 -14.06
C ASP A 430 -0.90 9.09 -14.15
N ILE A 431 -1.55 8.35 -13.25
CA ILE A 431 -3.00 8.19 -13.21
C ILE A 431 -3.61 9.26 -12.32
N LEU A 432 -4.40 10.14 -12.92
CA LEU A 432 -5.20 11.14 -12.22
C LEU A 432 -6.40 10.46 -11.54
N SER A 433 -6.57 10.72 -10.24
CA SER A 433 -7.75 10.31 -9.49
C SER A 433 -8.04 11.25 -8.31
N THR A 434 -9.09 10.96 -7.55
CA THR A 434 -9.50 11.63 -6.31
C THR A 434 -8.42 11.55 -5.22
N PHE A 435 -8.39 12.52 -4.32
CA PHE A 435 -7.45 12.62 -3.20
C PHE A 435 -8.15 13.34 -2.04
N PRO A 436 -7.85 13.03 -0.76
CA PRO A 436 -8.62 13.58 0.36
C PRO A 436 -8.71 15.10 0.38
N GLY A 437 -9.87 15.61 0.82
CA GLY A 437 -10.17 17.04 0.93
C GLY A 437 -10.57 17.69 -0.40
N ASP A 438 -11.41 17.01 -1.19
CA ASP A 438 -11.87 17.45 -2.52
C ASP A 438 -10.71 17.81 -3.47
N GLN A 439 -9.63 17.03 -3.40
CA GLN A 439 -8.44 17.21 -4.23
C GLN A 439 -8.36 16.13 -5.31
N TYR A 440 -7.58 16.40 -6.35
CA TYR A 440 -7.28 15.42 -7.39
C TYR A 440 -5.78 15.38 -7.59
N LYS A 441 -5.23 14.17 -7.79
CA LYS A 441 -3.78 13.97 -7.84
C LYS A 441 -3.40 12.87 -8.83
N SER A 442 -2.31 13.08 -9.56
CA SER A 442 -1.68 12.02 -10.34
C SER A 442 -0.80 11.15 -9.45
N MET A 443 -0.95 9.82 -9.57
CA MET A 443 -0.12 8.83 -8.88
C MET A 443 0.32 7.72 -9.82
N SER A 444 1.44 7.09 -9.50
CA SER A 444 2.05 6.02 -10.30
C SER A 444 2.28 4.77 -9.47
N GLY A 445 1.79 3.63 -9.95
CA GLY A 445 1.94 2.33 -9.30
C GLY A 445 1.05 1.25 -9.91
N THR A 446 1.42 -0.01 -9.69
CA THR A 446 0.48 -1.14 -9.89
C THR A 446 -0.77 -1.00 -9.02
N SER A 447 -0.68 -0.25 -7.92
CA SER A 447 -1.80 0.20 -7.09
C SER A 447 -2.83 1.07 -7.82
N MET A 448 -2.47 1.74 -8.91
CA MET A 448 -3.42 2.50 -9.74
C MET A 448 -3.98 1.63 -10.88
N ALA A 449 -3.23 0.60 -11.30
CA ALA A 449 -3.66 -0.35 -12.33
C ALA A 449 -4.74 -1.33 -11.82
N ALA A 450 -4.56 -1.91 -10.63
CA ALA A 450 -5.51 -2.86 -10.05
C ALA A 450 -6.94 -2.30 -9.93
N PRO A 451 -7.17 -1.06 -9.46
CA PRO A 451 -8.48 -0.41 -9.44
C PRO A 451 -9.23 -0.36 -10.78
N PHE A 452 -8.53 -0.17 -11.90
CA PHE A 452 -9.19 -0.22 -13.23
C PHE A 452 -9.78 -1.62 -13.48
N VAL A 453 -9.01 -2.67 -13.20
CA VAL A 453 -9.48 -4.05 -13.36
C VAL A 453 -10.60 -4.37 -12.38
N SER A 454 -10.49 -3.94 -11.11
CA SER A 454 -11.55 -4.09 -10.11
C SER A 454 -12.88 -3.46 -10.56
N SER A 455 -12.83 -2.28 -11.18
CA SER A 455 -14.01 -1.62 -11.74
C SER A 455 -14.63 -2.43 -12.89
N VAL A 456 -13.81 -2.88 -13.86
CA VAL A 456 -14.28 -3.69 -14.99
C VAL A 456 -14.91 -4.99 -14.52
N VAL A 457 -14.27 -5.68 -13.55
CA VAL A 457 -14.80 -6.88 -12.92
C VAL A 457 -16.13 -6.59 -12.22
N GLY A 458 -16.22 -5.51 -11.45
CA GLY A 458 -17.45 -5.11 -10.77
C GLY A 458 -18.61 -4.88 -11.74
N VAL A 459 -18.35 -4.19 -12.85
CA VAL A 459 -19.35 -3.99 -13.91
C VAL A 459 -19.74 -5.32 -14.57
N ILE A 460 -18.77 -6.19 -14.90
CA ILE A 460 -19.08 -7.53 -15.44
C ILE A 460 -19.99 -8.32 -14.49
N LYS A 461 -19.70 -8.32 -13.19
CA LYS A 461 -20.54 -9.00 -12.17
C LYS A 461 -21.91 -8.37 -12.01
N ALA A 462 -22.09 -7.09 -12.34
CA ALA A 462 -23.39 -6.45 -12.31
C ALA A 462 -24.30 -6.97 -13.45
N PHE A 463 -23.73 -7.27 -14.62
CA PHE A 463 -24.45 -7.88 -15.76
C PHE A 463 -24.58 -9.40 -15.64
N ALA A 464 -23.55 -10.07 -15.11
CA ALA A 464 -23.50 -11.52 -14.98
C ALA A 464 -23.04 -11.95 -13.57
N PRO A 465 -23.93 -11.85 -12.56
CA PRO A 465 -23.63 -12.20 -11.17
C PRO A 465 -23.07 -13.60 -10.95
N ALA A 466 -23.50 -14.55 -11.79
CA ALA A 466 -23.16 -15.97 -11.65
C ALA A 466 -21.75 -16.32 -12.15
N LEU A 467 -21.06 -15.43 -12.86
CA LEU A 467 -19.71 -15.71 -13.34
C LEU A 467 -18.74 -15.79 -12.16
N THR A 468 -18.03 -16.92 -12.11
CA THR A 468 -16.98 -17.23 -11.14
C THR A 468 -15.70 -16.43 -11.42
N SER A 469 -14.81 -16.35 -10.43
CA SER A 469 -13.52 -15.65 -10.58
C SER A 469 -12.68 -16.20 -11.74
N SER A 470 -12.70 -17.52 -11.96
CA SER A 470 -11.96 -18.15 -13.06
C SER A 470 -12.55 -17.80 -14.43
N GLU A 471 -13.88 -17.82 -14.56
CA GLU A 471 -14.56 -17.44 -15.80
C GLU A 471 -14.35 -15.96 -16.12
N ILE A 472 -14.39 -15.08 -15.11
CA ILE A 472 -14.09 -13.66 -15.27
C ILE A 472 -12.63 -13.46 -15.69
N TYR A 473 -11.67 -14.12 -15.04
CA TYR A 473 -10.27 -14.01 -15.47
C TYR A 473 -10.09 -14.47 -16.92
N LYS A 474 -10.64 -15.62 -17.28
CA LYS A 474 -10.59 -16.16 -18.63
C LYS A 474 -11.17 -15.18 -19.65
N LEU A 475 -12.34 -14.61 -19.37
CA LEU A 475 -12.96 -13.58 -20.20
C LEU A 475 -12.06 -12.37 -20.40
N LEU A 476 -11.48 -11.83 -19.32
CA LEU A 476 -10.58 -10.69 -19.39
C LEU A 476 -9.31 -11.01 -20.18
N HIS A 477 -8.76 -12.21 -19.98
CA HIS A 477 -7.57 -12.69 -20.68
C HIS A 477 -7.82 -12.84 -22.18
N GLU A 478 -8.89 -13.53 -22.58
CA GLU A 478 -9.25 -13.80 -23.98
C GLU A 478 -9.61 -12.54 -24.76
N THR A 479 -10.12 -11.51 -24.08
CA THR A 479 -10.50 -10.24 -24.70
C THR A 479 -9.42 -9.16 -24.62
N SER A 480 -8.33 -9.43 -23.89
CA SER A 480 -7.24 -8.46 -23.70
C SER A 480 -6.52 -8.12 -25.01
N GLN A 481 -5.96 -6.91 -25.05
CA GLN A 481 -5.09 -6.47 -26.13
C GLN A 481 -3.63 -6.86 -25.83
N PRO A 482 -2.89 -7.47 -26.77
CA PRO A 482 -1.46 -7.71 -26.60
C PRO A 482 -0.70 -6.41 -26.33
N THR A 483 0.18 -6.43 -25.33
CA THR A 483 1.12 -5.35 -25.02
C THR A 483 2.45 -5.55 -25.76
N LEU A 484 3.40 -4.62 -25.57
CA LEU A 484 4.71 -4.71 -26.20
C LEU A 484 5.58 -5.87 -25.67
N ASP A 485 5.42 -6.28 -24.41
CA ASP A 485 6.07 -7.45 -23.80
C ASP A 485 5.03 -8.25 -23.00
N VAL A 486 4.11 -8.89 -23.74
CA VAL A 486 2.97 -9.62 -23.16
C VAL A 486 3.41 -10.73 -22.19
N ALA A 487 4.59 -11.32 -22.40
CA ALA A 487 5.11 -12.35 -21.51
C ALA A 487 5.43 -11.80 -20.11
N LYS A 488 5.86 -10.54 -20.01
CA LYS A 488 6.14 -9.90 -18.72
C LYS A 488 4.97 -9.11 -18.17
N SER A 489 4.20 -8.41 -19.01
CA SER A 489 3.13 -7.54 -18.54
C SER A 489 1.78 -8.21 -18.47
N GLY A 490 1.53 -9.27 -19.23
CA GLY A 490 0.17 -9.72 -19.56
C GLY A 490 -0.49 -8.82 -20.60
N GLY A 491 -1.70 -9.18 -21.03
CA GLY A 491 -2.50 -8.38 -21.96
C GLY A 491 -3.14 -7.16 -21.28
N LEU A 492 -3.27 -6.05 -22.00
CA LEU A 492 -4.00 -4.86 -21.55
C LEU A 492 -5.50 -5.17 -21.54
N VAL A 493 -6.15 -5.02 -20.38
CA VAL A 493 -7.59 -5.21 -20.24
C VAL A 493 -8.38 -4.35 -21.24
N GLN A 494 -9.39 -4.94 -21.89
CA GLN A 494 -10.26 -4.28 -22.86
C GLN A 494 -11.73 -4.35 -22.41
N PRO A 495 -12.19 -3.38 -21.59
CA PRO A 495 -13.51 -3.40 -20.95
C PRO A 495 -14.66 -3.67 -21.93
N ALA A 496 -14.71 -2.91 -23.03
CA ALA A 496 -15.77 -3.02 -24.02
C ALA A 496 -15.80 -4.38 -24.74
N ALA A 497 -14.66 -5.03 -24.92
CA ALA A 497 -14.58 -6.36 -25.51
C ALA A 497 -15.09 -7.42 -24.52
N ALA A 498 -14.66 -7.33 -23.26
CA ALA A 498 -15.10 -8.22 -22.18
C ALA A 498 -16.61 -8.17 -21.96
N LEU A 499 -17.21 -6.97 -21.79
CA LEU A 499 -18.66 -6.86 -21.59
C LEU A 499 -19.44 -7.30 -22.84
N LYS A 500 -18.95 -7.01 -24.05
CA LYS A 500 -19.62 -7.50 -25.27
C LYS A 500 -19.68 -9.02 -25.29
N ALA A 501 -18.59 -9.70 -24.90
CA ALA A 501 -18.57 -11.16 -24.83
C ALA A 501 -19.56 -11.70 -23.78
N VAL A 502 -19.74 -11.01 -22.65
CA VAL A 502 -20.78 -11.35 -21.66
C VAL A 502 -22.18 -11.24 -22.28
N LEU A 503 -22.48 -10.11 -22.94
CA LEU A 503 -23.78 -9.83 -23.54
C LEU A 503 -24.13 -10.74 -24.73
N THR A 504 -23.15 -11.43 -25.33
CA THR A 504 -23.37 -12.39 -26.41
C THR A 504 -23.43 -13.85 -25.94
N SER A 505 -22.97 -14.12 -24.72
CA SER A 505 -22.87 -15.49 -24.18
C SER A 505 -24.09 -15.90 -23.34
N PHE A 506 -24.93 -14.93 -22.99
CA PHE A 506 -26.16 -15.07 -22.21
C PHE A 506 -27.26 -14.21 -22.84
#